data_AF-A0A2N7Q243-F1
#
_entry.id   AF-A0A2N7Q243-F1
#
_cell.length_a   1.000
_cell.length_b   1.000
_cell.length_c   1.000
_cell.angle_alpha   90.00
_cell.angle_beta   90.00
_cell.angle_gamma   90.00
#
_symmetry.space_group_name_H-M   'P 1'
#
loop_
_entity.id
_entity.type
_entity.pdbx_description
1 polymer ?
#
loop_
_entity_poly.entity_id
_entity_poly.type
_entity_poly.pdbx_seq_one_letter_code
_entity_poly.pdbx_strand_id
1 'polypeptide(L)'
;MSVGNILKTIFFTVFVVGFFFIIWVKNPFVQEQEYPLPAKYRAMIYSDNPQIIAAGRQIVTQQCAACHSLRYDGVYPLSVKSDPNFPRIIKEFAKPIPSDSLLAPFHQKTKGFAMYLPQDVYAAAFSSELHTLKSQFGKVPPDLSTMYLARGPEYLFNWVQEPGKIIPGTAMPAVLQGQPKEAAEVVAYLRAVNTPTPAEQTRRFEMGVVTLAFLIFFGIAIYLYRGRLLDKMGLH
;
A
#
# COMPACT_ATOMS: atom_id res chain seq x y z
N MET A 1 -40.43 -30.25 -0.60
CA MET A 1 -40.26 -28.94 0.11
C MET A 1 -41.55 -28.16 0.01
N SER A 2 -42.05 -27.59 1.11
CA SER A 2 -43.20 -26.68 1.07
C SER A 2 -42.79 -25.31 0.51
N VAL A 3 -43.69 -24.64 -0.22
CA VAL A 3 -43.50 -23.27 -0.75
C VAL A 3 -43.08 -22.30 0.36
N GLY A 4 -43.62 -22.47 1.59
CA GLY A 4 -43.25 -21.64 2.74
C GLY A 4 -41.78 -21.80 3.18
N ASN A 5 -41.19 -22.99 3.00
CA ASN A 5 -39.77 -23.20 3.30
C ASN A 5 -38.87 -22.58 2.23
N ILE A 6 -39.29 -22.62 0.96
CA ILE A 6 -38.57 -21.98 -0.15
C ILE A 6 -38.52 -20.46 0.07
N LEU A 7 -39.65 -19.84 0.41
CA LEU A 7 -39.74 -18.41 0.73
C LEU A 7 -38.81 -18.02 1.89
N LYS A 8 -38.77 -18.82 2.96
CA LYS A 8 -37.85 -18.61 4.09
C LYS A 8 -36.39 -18.70 3.65
N THR A 9 -36.02 -19.73 2.89
CA THR A 9 -34.65 -19.90 2.39
C THR A 9 -34.21 -18.71 1.52
N ILE A 10 -35.06 -18.25 0.61
CA ILE A 10 -34.78 -17.08 -0.23
C ILE A 10 -34.60 -15.85 0.65
N PHE A 11 -35.54 -15.58 1.56
CA PHE A 11 -35.49 -14.41 2.43
C PHE A 11 -34.17 -14.33 3.22
N PHE A 12 -33.79 -15.40 3.93
CA PHE A 12 -32.56 -15.42 4.71
C PHE A 12 -31.31 -15.34 3.82
N THR A 13 -31.31 -15.97 2.65
CA THR A 13 -30.19 -15.90 1.72
C THR A 13 -29.99 -14.47 1.22
N VAL A 14 -31.04 -13.82 0.76
CA VAL A 14 -31.00 -12.44 0.26
C VAL A 14 -30.58 -11.47 1.37
N PHE A 15 -31.14 -11.64 2.58
CA PHE A 15 -30.78 -10.83 3.73
C PHE A 15 -29.29 -10.95 4.08
N VAL A 16 -28.77 -12.18 4.16
CA VAL A 16 -27.36 -12.43 4.48
C VAL A 16 -26.42 -11.90 3.39
N VAL A 17 -26.73 -12.16 2.12
CA VAL A 17 -25.94 -11.65 0.99
C VAL A 17 -25.95 -10.12 0.98
N GLY A 18 -27.10 -9.48 1.18
CA GLY A 18 -27.23 -8.03 1.25
C GLY A 18 -26.45 -7.43 2.42
N PHE A 19 -26.53 -8.04 3.60
CA PHE A 19 -25.77 -7.63 4.79
C PHE A 19 -24.25 -7.68 4.54
N PHE A 20 -23.74 -8.80 4.02
CA PHE A 20 -22.30 -8.92 3.74
C PHE A 20 -21.86 -8.04 2.57
N PHE A 21 -22.70 -7.81 1.58
CA PHE A 21 -22.41 -6.86 0.50
C PHE A 21 -22.23 -5.43 1.05
N ILE A 22 -23.12 -5.01 1.95
CA ILE A 22 -23.04 -3.68 2.60
C ILE A 22 -21.76 -3.54 3.44
N ILE A 23 -21.37 -4.59 4.18
CA ILE A 23 -20.20 -4.53 5.06
C ILE A 23 -18.88 -4.65 4.29
N TRP A 24 -18.80 -5.50 3.26
CA TRP A 24 -17.53 -5.82 2.61
C TRP A 24 -17.29 -5.12 1.28
N VAL A 25 -18.35 -4.74 0.54
CA VAL A 25 -18.19 -4.19 -0.82
C VAL A 25 -18.45 -2.69 -0.84
N LYS A 26 -19.64 -2.27 -0.38
CA LYS A 26 -20.02 -0.86 -0.40
C LYS A 26 -20.98 -0.55 0.73
N ASN A 27 -20.50 0.22 1.70
CA ASN A 27 -21.32 0.71 2.80
C ASN A 27 -21.90 2.10 2.44
N PRO A 28 -23.19 2.21 2.08
CA PRO A 28 -23.79 3.49 1.72
C PRO A 28 -23.96 4.44 2.91
N PHE A 29 -23.74 3.98 4.15
CA PHE A 29 -23.92 4.75 5.37
C PHE A 29 -22.64 5.49 5.81
N VAL A 30 -21.50 5.22 5.16
CA VAL A 30 -20.23 5.90 5.44
C VAL A 30 -20.04 7.03 4.43
N GLN A 31 -19.89 8.26 4.93
CA GLN A 31 -19.52 9.40 4.11
C GLN A 31 -18.00 9.48 4.02
N GLU A 32 -17.43 8.91 2.96
CA GLU A 32 -16.01 9.08 2.66
C GLU A 32 -15.76 10.44 2.03
N GLN A 33 -14.70 11.12 2.46
CA GLN A 33 -14.27 12.35 1.81
C GLN A 33 -13.64 12.01 0.47
N GLU A 34 -14.30 12.40 -0.62
CA GLU A 34 -13.75 12.25 -1.97
C GLU A 34 -12.79 13.40 -2.29
N TYR A 35 -11.59 13.03 -2.76
CA TYR A 35 -10.57 13.98 -3.18
C TYR A 35 -10.46 13.96 -4.71
N PRO A 36 -10.45 15.13 -5.38
CA PRO A 36 -10.42 15.17 -6.84
C PRO A 36 -9.06 14.70 -7.37
N LEU A 37 -9.07 13.77 -8.31
CA LEU A 37 -7.89 13.33 -9.05
C LEU A 37 -8.19 13.35 -10.55
N PRO A 38 -7.69 14.34 -11.32
CA PRO A 38 -7.93 14.41 -12.75
C PRO A 38 -7.45 13.15 -13.48
N ALA A 39 -8.23 12.69 -14.45
CA ALA A 39 -7.98 11.43 -15.17
C ALA A 39 -6.55 11.32 -15.75
N LYS A 40 -5.99 12.44 -16.23
CA LYS A 40 -4.61 12.54 -16.72
C LYS A 40 -3.58 12.11 -15.66
N TYR A 41 -3.71 12.61 -14.44
CA TYR A 41 -2.79 12.30 -13.33
C TYR A 41 -3.06 10.92 -12.76
N ARG A 42 -4.33 10.47 -12.75
CA ARG A 42 -4.68 9.09 -12.43
C ARG A 42 -3.95 8.13 -13.37
N ALA A 43 -4.07 8.32 -14.69
CA ALA A 43 -3.39 7.48 -15.67
C ALA A 43 -1.85 7.50 -15.48
N MET A 44 -1.28 8.65 -15.13
CA MET A 44 0.14 8.77 -14.81
C MET A 44 0.56 7.92 -13.60
N ILE A 45 -0.18 7.99 -12.49
CA ILE A 45 0.10 7.22 -11.26
C ILE A 45 0.05 5.71 -11.48
N TYR A 46 -0.87 5.25 -12.33
CA TYR A 46 -1.06 3.83 -12.65
C TYR A 46 -0.30 3.34 -13.88
N SER A 47 0.53 4.17 -14.50
CA SER A 47 1.23 3.82 -15.74
C SER A 47 2.38 2.81 -15.57
N ASP A 48 2.83 2.55 -14.34
CA ASP A 48 4.03 1.76 -14.02
C ASP A 48 5.29 2.21 -14.79
N ASN A 49 5.29 3.44 -15.31
CA ASN A 49 6.35 3.98 -16.14
C ASN A 49 7.61 4.26 -15.31
N PRO A 50 8.77 3.64 -15.62
CA PRO A 50 9.99 3.80 -14.83
C PRO A 50 10.48 5.25 -14.78
N GLN A 51 10.32 6.05 -15.83
CA GLN A 51 10.75 7.44 -15.85
C GLN A 51 9.91 8.31 -14.89
N ILE A 52 8.60 8.08 -14.82
CA ILE A 52 7.70 8.76 -13.88
C ILE A 52 8.05 8.39 -12.44
N ILE A 53 8.27 7.09 -12.18
CA ILE A 53 8.67 6.60 -10.85
C ILE A 53 10.05 7.19 -10.46
N ALA A 54 11.00 7.26 -11.40
CA ALA A 54 12.31 7.85 -11.19
C ALA A 54 12.23 9.34 -10.81
N ALA A 55 11.40 10.10 -11.54
CA ALA A 55 11.17 11.51 -11.27
C ALA A 55 10.56 11.72 -9.88
N GLY A 56 9.54 10.94 -9.53
CA GLY A 56 8.93 10.95 -8.20
C GLY A 56 9.92 10.63 -7.08
N ARG A 57 10.76 9.61 -7.28
CA ARG A 57 11.83 9.25 -6.35
C ARG A 57 12.82 10.40 -6.15
N GLN A 58 13.22 11.06 -7.24
CA GLN A 58 14.10 12.23 -7.18
C GLN A 58 13.47 13.36 -6.35
N ILE A 59 12.21 13.69 -6.60
CA ILE A 59 11.48 14.72 -5.84
C ILE A 59 11.43 14.36 -4.35
N VAL A 60 11.05 13.12 -4.01
CA VAL A 60 10.97 12.68 -2.60
C VAL A 60 12.33 12.75 -1.92
N THR A 61 13.39 12.26 -2.58
CA THR A 61 14.75 12.25 -2.01
C THR A 61 15.37 13.64 -1.88
N GLN A 62 14.97 14.61 -2.70
CA GLN A 62 15.51 15.97 -2.69
C GLN A 62 14.71 16.92 -1.80
N GLN A 63 13.38 16.81 -1.79
CA GLN A 63 12.49 17.77 -1.12
C GLN A 63 11.85 17.18 0.14
N CYS A 64 11.25 15.99 0.04
CA CYS A 64 10.49 15.41 1.14
C CYS A 64 11.39 14.77 2.21
N ALA A 65 12.53 14.20 1.80
CA ALA A 65 13.52 13.58 2.68
C ALA A 65 14.31 14.58 3.54
N ALA A 66 13.99 15.86 3.48
CA ALA A 66 14.44 16.80 4.51
C ALA A 66 13.83 16.45 5.88
N CYS A 67 12.58 15.99 5.88
CA CYS A 67 11.80 15.75 7.11
C CYS A 67 11.28 14.32 7.24
N HIS A 68 10.99 13.65 6.13
CA HIS A 68 10.37 12.33 6.12
C HIS A 68 11.39 11.20 5.92
N SER A 69 11.15 10.08 6.59
CA SER A 69 11.71 8.80 6.19
C SER A 69 10.78 8.10 5.20
N LEU A 70 11.38 7.28 4.34
CA LEU A 70 10.71 6.28 3.51
C LEU A 70 11.62 5.05 3.55
N ARG A 71 11.56 4.38 4.70
CA ARG A 71 12.50 3.30 5.06
C ARG A 71 12.44 2.12 4.08
N TYR A 72 11.29 1.81 3.52
CA TYR A 72 11.15 0.71 2.54
C TYR A 72 11.83 0.99 1.19
N ASP A 73 12.39 2.19 0.97
CA ASP A 73 13.33 2.49 -0.11
C ASP A 73 14.69 3.02 0.41
N GLY A 74 14.98 2.83 1.70
CA GLY A 74 16.23 3.28 2.33
C GLY A 74 16.40 4.80 2.36
N VAL A 75 15.30 5.56 2.28
CA VAL A 75 15.32 7.02 2.35
C VAL A 75 15.14 7.45 3.81
N TYR A 76 16.06 8.27 4.29
CA TYR A 76 16.05 8.81 5.65
C TYR A 76 16.18 10.34 5.60
N PRO A 77 15.70 11.03 6.65
CA PRO A 77 15.89 12.47 6.83
C PRO A 77 17.36 12.87 6.68
N LEU A 78 17.62 14.06 6.13
CA LEU A 78 18.98 14.59 5.99
C LEU A 78 19.72 14.65 7.33
N SER A 79 19.02 15.02 8.41
CA SER A 79 19.57 15.04 9.78
C SER A 79 20.10 13.67 10.22
N VAL A 80 19.36 12.60 9.89
CA VAL A 80 19.77 11.22 10.16
C VAL A 80 20.97 10.83 9.31
N LYS A 81 20.97 11.18 8.02
CA LYS A 81 22.08 10.89 7.11
C LYS A 81 23.37 11.63 7.48
N SER A 82 23.26 12.78 8.12
CA SER A 82 24.41 13.56 8.60
C SER A 82 25.01 13.05 9.91
N ASP A 83 24.36 12.11 10.60
CA ASP A 83 24.92 11.54 11.82
C ASP A 83 26.23 10.76 11.51
N PRO A 84 27.34 11.01 12.23
CA PRO A 84 28.61 10.33 11.97
C PRO A 84 28.56 8.81 12.13
N ASN A 85 27.64 8.28 12.95
CA ASN A 85 27.43 6.85 13.15
C ASN A 85 26.55 6.22 12.08
N PHE A 86 25.87 7.00 11.24
CA PHE A 86 24.95 6.49 10.22
C PHE A 86 25.57 5.38 9.35
N PRO A 87 26.80 5.52 8.80
CA PRO A 87 27.42 4.45 8.01
C PRO A 87 27.66 3.16 8.81
N ARG A 88 28.02 3.28 10.09
CA ARG A 88 28.25 2.13 10.98
C ARG A 88 26.93 1.41 11.28
N ILE A 89 25.90 2.17 11.65
CA ILE A 89 24.57 1.64 11.98
C ILE A 89 23.96 0.91 10.78
N ILE A 90 24.06 1.50 9.59
CA ILE A 90 23.58 0.86 8.35
C ILE A 90 24.32 -0.45 8.09
N LYS A 91 25.64 -0.47 8.25
CA LYS A 91 26.45 -1.69 8.03
C LYS A 91 26.09 -2.81 9.01
N GLU A 92 25.77 -2.48 10.26
CA GLU A 92 25.55 -3.45 11.33
C GLU A 92 24.10 -3.95 11.41
N PHE A 93 23.12 -3.07 11.20
CA PHE A 93 21.72 -3.37 11.51
C PHE A 93 20.77 -3.32 10.31
N ALA A 94 21.21 -2.77 9.17
CA ALA A 94 20.30 -2.65 8.04
C ALA A 94 20.03 -4.00 7.38
N LYS A 95 18.78 -4.18 6.97
CA LYS A 95 18.27 -5.40 6.35
C LYS A 95 17.99 -5.15 4.87
N PRO A 96 18.13 -6.15 4.00
CA PRO A 96 17.83 -5.98 2.59
C PRO A 96 16.33 -5.68 2.39
N ILE A 97 16.04 -4.72 1.51
CA ILE A 97 14.70 -4.46 1.00
C ILE A 97 14.38 -5.55 -0.03
N PRO A 98 13.23 -6.24 0.10
CA PRO A 98 12.77 -7.20 -0.89
C PRO A 98 12.73 -6.60 -2.31
N SER A 99 13.29 -7.32 -3.28
CA SER A 99 13.35 -6.90 -4.69
C SER A 99 12.08 -7.21 -5.47
N ASP A 100 10.97 -7.49 -4.80
CA ASP A 100 9.70 -7.88 -5.42
C ASP A 100 8.81 -6.67 -5.75
N SER A 101 9.18 -5.46 -5.32
CA SER A 101 8.49 -4.22 -5.64
C SER A 101 8.84 -3.66 -7.03
N LEU A 102 8.00 -2.75 -7.54
CA LEU A 102 8.28 -1.97 -8.75
C LEU A 102 9.57 -1.14 -8.66
N LEU A 103 10.16 -1.02 -7.46
CA LEU A 103 11.45 -0.34 -7.27
C LEU A 103 12.68 -1.20 -7.57
N ALA A 104 12.53 -2.50 -7.84
CA ALA A 104 13.64 -3.40 -8.12
C ALA A 104 14.64 -2.87 -9.18
N PRO A 105 14.21 -2.26 -10.31
CA PRO A 105 15.13 -1.69 -11.30
C PRO A 105 16.00 -0.55 -10.76
N PHE A 106 15.53 0.17 -9.75
CA PHE A 106 16.26 1.26 -9.10
C PHE A 106 17.28 0.75 -8.09
N HIS A 107 16.99 -0.38 -7.43
CA HIS A 107 17.88 -1.01 -6.46
C HIS A 107 19.03 -1.77 -7.12
N GLN A 108 18.82 -2.31 -8.32
CA GLN A 108 19.81 -3.15 -9.01
C GLN A 108 21.02 -2.37 -9.54
N LYS A 109 20.90 -1.05 -9.79
CA LYS A 109 22.00 -0.21 -10.29
C LYS A 109 23.01 0.20 -9.20
N THR A 110 22.64 0.12 -7.93
CA THR A 110 23.58 0.23 -6.81
C THR A 110 24.06 -1.17 -6.48
N LYS A 111 25.34 -1.49 -6.67
CA LYS A 111 25.92 -2.78 -6.26
C LYS A 111 25.75 -2.97 -4.75
N GLY A 112 24.66 -3.60 -4.32
CA GLY A 112 24.29 -3.77 -2.92
C GLY A 112 22.81 -3.51 -2.76
N PHE A 113 22.09 -4.51 -2.24
CA PHE A 113 20.67 -4.45 -1.85
C PHE A 113 20.33 -3.09 -1.26
N ALA A 114 19.23 -2.45 -1.72
CA ALA A 114 18.71 -1.30 -1.00
C ALA A 114 18.40 -1.78 0.43
N MET A 115 18.97 -1.12 1.44
CA MET A 115 18.85 -1.57 2.83
C MET A 115 17.85 -0.68 3.57
N TYR A 116 17.08 -1.28 4.49
CA TYR A 116 16.25 -0.54 5.44
C TYR A 116 16.67 -0.82 6.87
N LEU A 117 16.47 0.16 7.74
CA LEU A 117 16.68 0.05 9.17
C LEU A 117 15.36 -0.37 9.82
N PRO A 118 15.40 -1.42 10.66
CA PRO A 118 14.31 -1.74 11.57
C PRO A 118 13.87 -0.50 12.37
N GLN A 119 12.58 -0.39 12.66
CA GLN A 119 12.00 0.82 13.26
C GLN A 119 12.57 1.11 14.66
N ASP A 120 12.81 0.07 15.45
CA ASP A 120 13.42 0.11 16.77
C ASP A 120 14.86 0.62 16.71
N VAL A 121 15.68 0.08 15.80
CA VAL A 121 17.06 0.54 15.58
C VAL A 121 17.06 1.99 15.12
N TYR A 122 16.23 2.33 14.15
CA TYR A 122 16.11 3.70 13.63
C TYR A 122 15.71 4.69 14.72
N ALA A 123 14.68 4.36 15.52
CA ALA A 123 14.19 5.24 16.57
C ALA A 123 15.18 5.39 17.73
N ALA A 124 15.89 4.32 18.10
CA ALA A 124 16.87 4.35 19.17
C ALA A 124 18.15 5.09 18.75
N ALA A 125 18.69 4.76 17.59
CA ALA A 125 19.97 5.28 17.13
C ALA A 125 19.93 6.75 16.74
N PHE A 126 18.77 7.26 16.31
CA PHE A 126 18.61 8.65 15.86
C PHE A 126 17.61 9.45 16.71
N SER A 127 17.53 9.12 18.00
CA SER A 127 16.56 9.75 18.92
C SER A 127 16.75 11.28 19.03
N SER A 128 17.98 11.78 18.94
CA SER A 128 18.31 13.22 18.93
C SER A 128 17.78 13.93 17.69
N GLU A 129 17.96 13.35 16.51
CA GLU A 129 17.53 13.92 15.23
C GLU A 129 16.00 13.91 15.17
N LEU A 130 15.38 12.81 15.61
CA LEU A 130 13.93 12.69 15.71
C LEU A 130 13.35 13.69 16.73
N HIS A 131 14.03 13.90 17.86
CA HIS A 131 13.62 14.91 18.84
C HIS A 131 13.70 16.32 18.26
N THR A 132 14.73 16.61 17.45
CA THR A 132 14.86 17.91 16.75
C THR A 132 13.75 18.13 15.74
N LEU A 133 13.39 17.10 14.95
CA LEU A 133 12.23 17.18 14.05
C LEU A 133 10.93 17.38 14.85
N LYS A 134 10.79 16.68 15.98
CA LYS A 134 9.64 16.82 16.88
C LYS A 134 9.52 18.23 17.46
N SER A 135 10.62 18.85 17.88
CA SER A 135 10.59 20.21 18.43
C SER A 135 10.23 21.26 17.38
N GLN A 136 10.66 21.07 16.13
CA GLN A 136 10.35 21.97 15.01
C GLN A 136 8.90 21.87 14.55
N PHE A 137 8.34 20.65 14.43
CA PHE A 137 7.03 20.43 13.82
C PHE A 137 5.93 20.04 14.84
N GLY A 138 6.26 19.98 16.13
CA GLY A 138 5.40 19.49 17.21
C GLY A 138 5.25 17.96 17.26
N LYS A 139 5.49 17.28 16.13
CA LYS A 139 5.47 15.82 15.99
C LYS A 139 6.57 15.37 15.02
N VAL A 140 7.05 14.15 15.21
CA VAL A 140 7.96 13.53 14.24
C VAL A 140 7.19 13.32 12.93
N PRO A 141 7.70 13.80 11.79
CA PRO A 141 7.10 13.53 10.49
C PRO A 141 6.96 12.01 10.26
N PRO A 142 5.79 11.52 9.81
CA PRO A 142 5.57 10.09 9.66
C PRO A 142 6.43 9.48 8.54
N ASP A 143 6.79 8.21 8.71
CA ASP A 143 7.41 7.40 7.66
C ASP A 143 6.42 7.20 6.49
N LEU A 144 6.91 7.41 5.26
CA LEU A 144 6.09 7.37 4.06
C LEU A 144 5.98 5.97 3.44
N SER A 145 6.70 4.99 3.98
CA SER A 145 6.86 3.65 3.41
C SER A 145 5.54 2.99 3.00
N THR A 146 4.49 3.11 3.81
CA THR A 146 3.16 2.49 3.57
C THR A 146 2.05 3.51 3.38
N MET A 147 2.38 4.80 3.21
CA MET A 147 1.38 5.86 3.20
C MET A 147 0.43 5.77 1.99
N TYR A 148 0.91 5.22 0.88
CA TYR A 148 0.07 4.92 -0.29
C TYR A 148 -1.06 3.95 0.05
N LEU A 149 -0.76 2.86 0.77
CA LEU A 149 -1.75 1.87 1.19
C LEU A 149 -2.73 2.45 2.22
N ALA A 150 -2.25 3.32 3.11
CA ALA A 150 -3.05 3.88 4.19
C ALA A 150 -4.00 5.01 3.76
N ARG A 151 -3.67 5.75 2.69
CA ARG A 151 -4.39 6.97 2.29
C ARG A 151 -4.94 6.95 0.87
N GLY A 152 -4.37 6.17 -0.02
CA GLY A 152 -4.77 6.15 -1.43
C GLY A 152 -4.25 7.33 -2.25
N PRO A 153 -4.30 7.23 -3.58
CA PRO A 153 -3.71 8.22 -4.48
C PRO A 153 -4.43 9.57 -4.48
N GLU A 154 -5.76 9.57 -4.36
CA GLU A 154 -6.57 10.78 -4.40
C GLU A 154 -6.26 11.70 -3.21
N TYR A 155 -6.22 11.13 -2.00
CA TYR A 155 -5.82 11.85 -0.79
C TYR A 155 -4.39 12.38 -0.94
N LEU A 156 -3.44 11.52 -1.31
CA LEU A 156 -2.02 11.88 -1.35
C LEU A 156 -1.73 12.96 -2.39
N PHE A 157 -2.36 12.89 -3.56
CA PHE A 157 -2.21 13.87 -4.63
C PHE A 157 -2.63 15.27 -4.17
N ASN A 158 -3.73 15.38 -3.44
CA ASN A 158 -4.20 16.66 -2.91
C ASN A 158 -3.38 17.08 -1.67
N TRP A 159 -2.98 16.12 -0.83
CA TRP A 159 -2.22 16.35 0.39
C TRP A 159 -0.87 16.99 0.12
N VAL A 160 -0.10 16.50 -0.85
CA VAL A 160 1.25 17.04 -1.12
C VAL A 160 1.23 18.45 -1.74
N GLN A 161 0.11 18.82 -2.37
CA GLN A 161 -0.08 20.14 -2.97
C GLN A 161 -0.56 21.16 -1.94
N GLU A 162 -1.59 20.82 -1.16
CA GLU A 162 -2.21 21.74 -0.19
C GLU A 162 -2.56 21.02 1.12
N PRO A 163 -1.57 20.66 1.97
CA PRO A 163 -1.81 19.94 3.21
C PRO A 163 -2.79 20.68 4.16
N GLY A 164 -2.66 22.01 4.24
CA GLY A 164 -3.48 22.86 5.12
C GLY A 164 -4.96 22.91 4.77
N LYS A 165 -5.33 22.58 3.53
CA LYS A 165 -6.74 22.46 3.11
C LYS A 165 -7.37 21.16 3.58
N ILE A 166 -6.57 20.10 3.70
CA ILE A 166 -7.03 18.78 4.16
C ILE A 166 -7.01 18.69 5.68
N ILE A 167 -5.90 19.09 6.31
CA ILE A 167 -5.78 19.16 7.76
C ILE A 167 -5.41 20.61 8.13
N PRO A 168 -6.40 21.42 8.56
CA PRO A 168 -6.15 22.78 9.03
C PRO A 168 -5.13 22.80 10.16
N GLY A 169 -4.14 23.70 10.07
CA GLY A 169 -3.08 23.85 11.06
C GLY A 169 -2.00 22.75 11.02
N THR A 170 -1.94 21.93 9.97
CA THR A 170 -0.81 20.99 9.81
C THR A 170 0.53 21.72 9.68
N ALA A 171 1.56 21.18 10.32
CA ALA A 171 2.93 21.71 10.26
C ALA A 171 3.63 21.43 8.91
N MET A 172 3.07 20.55 8.07
CA MET A 172 3.63 20.25 6.76
C MET A 172 3.38 21.42 5.80
N PRO A 173 4.43 22.02 5.21
CA PRO A 173 4.27 23.10 4.24
C PRO A 173 3.79 22.55 2.88
N ALA A 174 3.23 23.45 2.06
CA ALA A 174 2.74 23.15 0.71
C ALA A 174 3.90 23.03 -0.30
N VAL A 175 4.70 21.96 -0.16
CA VAL A 175 5.96 21.74 -0.91
C VAL A 175 5.78 21.66 -2.42
N LEU A 176 4.63 21.15 -2.91
CA LEU A 176 4.33 20.98 -4.33
C LEU A 176 3.11 21.82 -4.77
N GLN A 177 2.87 22.95 -4.10
CA GLN A 177 1.75 23.82 -4.46
C GLN A 177 1.84 24.26 -5.94
N GLY A 178 0.74 24.10 -6.68
CA GLY A 178 0.68 24.44 -8.11
C GLY A 178 1.47 23.50 -9.03
N GLN A 179 2.00 22.39 -8.52
CA GLN A 179 2.81 21.41 -9.24
C GLN A 179 2.10 20.04 -9.30
N PRO A 180 0.95 19.93 -9.98
CA PRO A 180 0.15 18.70 -10.00
C PRO A 180 0.85 17.55 -10.72
N LYS A 181 1.76 17.83 -11.65
CA LYS A 181 2.51 16.78 -12.36
C LYS A 181 3.49 16.11 -11.40
N GLU A 182 4.27 16.91 -10.69
CA GLU A 182 5.25 16.51 -9.70
C GLU A 182 4.57 15.78 -8.54
N ALA A 183 3.38 16.26 -8.12
CA ALA A 183 2.54 15.57 -7.15
C ALA A 183 2.15 14.17 -7.62
N ALA A 184 1.73 14.02 -8.89
CA ALA A 184 1.42 12.71 -9.46
C ALA A 184 2.64 11.79 -9.55
N GLU A 185 3.82 12.32 -9.90
CA GLU A 185 5.09 11.59 -9.92
C GLU A 185 5.46 11.08 -8.51
N VAL A 186 5.34 11.93 -7.48
CA VAL A 186 5.55 11.53 -6.07
C VAL A 186 4.58 10.41 -5.68
N VAL A 187 3.29 10.55 -5.98
CA VAL A 187 2.30 9.50 -5.66
C VAL A 187 2.58 8.20 -6.43
N ALA A 188 3.01 8.28 -7.70
CA ALA A 188 3.42 7.13 -8.49
C ALA A 188 4.60 6.40 -7.85
N TYR A 189 5.58 7.14 -7.34
CA TYR A 189 6.70 6.56 -6.60
C TYR A 189 6.28 5.93 -5.26
N LEU A 190 5.44 6.60 -4.45
CA LEU A 190 4.90 6.02 -3.21
C LEU A 190 4.09 4.74 -3.47
N ARG A 191 3.36 4.69 -4.61
CA ARG A 191 2.71 3.47 -5.09
C ARG A 191 3.73 2.38 -5.43
N ALA A 192 4.77 2.73 -6.16
CA ALA A 192 5.79 1.78 -6.60
C ALA A 192 6.52 1.09 -5.43
N VAL A 193 6.74 1.79 -4.31
CA VAL A 193 7.30 1.22 -3.07
C VAL A 193 6.46 0.03 -2.57
N ASN A 194 5.14 0.09 -2.75
CA ASN A 194 4.17 -0.86 -2.18
C ASN A 194 3.58 -1.83 -3.21
N THR A 195 3.95 -1.69 -4.48
CA THR A 195 3.34 -2.45 -5.58
C THR A 195 4.34 -3.48 -6.09
N PRO A 196 3.98 -4.78 -6.16
CA PRO A 196 4.86 -5.79 -6.71
C PRO A 196 5.14 -5.58 -8.20
N THR A 197 6.18 -6.23 -8.73
CA THR A 197 6.43 -6.24 -10.18
C THR A 197 5.23 -6.80 -10.97
N PRO A 198 5.03 -6.41 -12.25
CA PRO A 198 3.91 -6.93 -13.03
C PRO A 198 3.94 -8.46 -13.17
N ALA A 199 5.13 -9.05 -13.27
CA ALA A 199 5.30 -10.50 -13.31
C ALA A 199 4.79 -11.19 -12.02
N GLU A 200 5.10 -10.62 -10.86
CA GLU A 200 4.63 -11.12 -9.58
C GLU A 200 3.12 -10.91 -9.39
N GLN A 201 2.57 -9.79 -9.86
CA GLN A 201 1.12 -9.56 -9.89
C GLN A 201 0.38 -10.63 -10.71
N THR A 202 0.87 -10.91 -11.92
CA THR A 202 0.32 -11.98 -12.78
C THR A 202 0.41 -13.34 -12.10
N ARG A 203 1.56 -13.67 -11.50
CA ARG A 203 1.73 -14.93 -10.77
C ARG A 203 0.73 -15.09 -9.62
N ARG A 204 0.51 -14.04 -8.82
CA ARG A 204 -0.49 -14.04 -7.73
C ARG A 204 -1.90 -14.24 -8.26
N PHE A 205 -2.24 -13.58 -9.37
CA PHE A 205 -3.54 -13.74 -10.02
C PHE A 205 -3.75 -15.17 -10.51
N GLU A 206 -2.78 -15.74 -11.23
CA GLU A 206 -2.83 -17.11 -11.74
C GLU A 206 -2.94 -18.13 -10.60
N MET A 207 -2.10 -18.02 -9.55
CA MET A 207 -2.20 -18.89 -8.38
C MET A 207 -3.58 -18.80 -7.72
N GLY A 208 -4.14 -17.59 -7.60
CA GLY A 208 -5.49 -17.38 -7.07
C GLY A 208 -6.56 -18.11 -7.89
N VAL A 209 -6.53 -17.96 -9.22
CA VAL A 209 -7.47 -18.63 -10.13
C VAL A 209 -7.32 -20.14 -10.06
N VAL A 210 -6.09 -20.67 -10.08
CA VAL A 210 -5.82 -22.11 -9.99
C VAL A 210 -6.29 -22.69 -8.66
N THR A 211 -6.03 -22.01 -7.54
CA THR A 211 -6.49 -22.44 -6.22
C THR A 211 -8.03 -22.46 -6.15
N LEU A 212 -8.71 -21.42 -6.65
CA LEU A 212 -10.18 -21.39 -6.67
C LEU A 212 -10.75 -22.52 -7.55
N ALA A 213 -10.18 -22.76 -8.73
CA ALA A 213 -10.60 -23.85 -9.60
C ALA A 213 -10.42 -25.22 -8.93
N PHE A 214 -9.28 -25.43 -8.26
CA PHE A 214 -9.00 -26.64 -7.49
C PHE A 214 -10.02 -26.85 -6.36
N LEU A 215 -10.33 -25.82 -5.57
CA LEU A 215 -11.29 -25.91 -4.46
C LEU A 215 -12.71 -26.21 -4.96
N ILE A 216 -13.14 -25.59 -6.06
CA ILE A 216 -14.45 -25.86 -6.67
C ILE A 216 -14.51 -27.31 -7.17
N PHE A 217 -13.50 -27.73 -7.93
CA PHE A 217 -13.41 -29.10 -8.45
C PHE A 217 -13.44 -30.13 -7.31
N PHE A 218 -12.62 -29.92 -6.28
CA PHE A 218 -12.55 -30.81 -5.13
C PHE A 218 -13.87 -30.85 -4.34
N GLY A 219 -14.54 -29.70 -4.18
CA GLY A 219 -15.87 -29.63 -3.57
C GLY A 219 -16.93 -30.44 -4.34
N ILE A 220 -16.93 -30.35 -5.67
CA ILE A 220 -17.81 -31.14 -6.54
C ILE A 220 -17.47 -32.64 -6.44
N ALA A 221 -16.18 -32.99 -6.48
CA ALA A 221 -15.73 -34.38 -6.38
C ALA A 221 -16.17 -35.02 -5.06
N ILE A 222 -16.05 -34.31 -3.93
CA ILE A 222 -16.55 -34.77 -2.62
C ILE A 222 -18.07 -34.92 -2.64
N TYR A 223 -18.80 -33.96 -3.19
CA TYR A 223 -20.26 -34.02 -3.27
C TYR A 223 -20.72 -35.27 -4.04
N LEU A 224 -20.11 -35.55 -5.20
CA LEU A 224 -20.40 -36.73 -6.01
C LEU A 224 -19.97 -38.04 -5.32
N TYR A 225 -18.79 -38.06 -4.69
CA TYR A 225 -18.31 -39.22 -3.93
C TYR A 225 -19.25 -39.55 -2.78
N ARG A 226 -19.69 -38.55 -2.01
CA ARG A 226 -20.66 -38.69 -0.93
C ARG A 226 -21.95 -39.32 -1.45
N GLY A 227 -22.49 -38.85 -2.58
CA GLY A 227 -23.68 -39.42 -3.20
C GLY A 227 -23.53 -40.92 -3.48
N ARG A 228 -22.44 -41.30 -4.17
CA ARG A 228 -22.14 -42.71 -4.48
C ARG A 228 -21.93 -43.58 -3.24
N LEU A 229 -21.33 -43.03 -2.18
CA LEU A 229 -21.11 -43.77 -0.94
C LEU A 229 -22.44 -44.05 -0.23
N LEU A 230 -23.32 -43.06 -0.15
CA LEU A 230 -24.67 -43.21 0.40
C LEU A 230 -25.50 -44.23 -0.41
N ASP A 231 -25.34 -44.27 -1.75
CA ASP A 231 -26.01 -45.27 -2.61
C ASP A 231 -25.61 -46.69 -2.23
N LYS A 232 -24.31 -46.90 -2.00
CA LYS A 232 -23.78 -48.21 -1.59
C LYS A 232 -24.27 -48.65 -0.21
N MET A 233 -24.60 -47.71 0.67
CA MET A 233 -25.09 -47.99 2.01
C MET A 233 -26.63 -48.10 2.08
N GLY A 234 -27.33 -47.85 0.98
CA GLY A 234 -28.80 -47.86 0.94
C GLY A 234 -29.45 -46.73 1.75
N LEU A 235 -28.75 -45.60 1.92
CA LEU A 235 -29.18 -44.47 2.76
C LEU A 235 -29.77 -43.29 1.96
N HIS A 236 -30.41 -43.57 0.81
CA HIS A 236 -31.13 -42.57 0.01
C HIS A 236 -32.63 -42.81 0.00
#